data_AF-A0AA40RYV9-F1
#
_entry.id   AF-A0AA40RYV9-F1
#
_cell.length_a   1.000
_cell.length_b   1.000
_cell.length_c   1.000
_cell.angle_alpha   90.00
_cell.angle_beta   90.00
_cell.angle_gamma   90.00
#
_symmetry.space_group_name_H-M   'P 1'
#
loop_
_entity.id
_entity.type
_entity.pdbx_description
1 polymer ?
#
loop_
_entity_poly.entity_id
_entity_poly.type
_entity_poly.pdbx_seq_one_letter_code
_entity_poly.pdbx_strand_id
1 'polypeptide(L)' 'MSPGDPVAAAVARIQAAWEGGRICRLSGAGLRARALEAGRLRDAGVLSPEAAAGVAAAAENVALAFEPLGARR' A
#
# COMPACT_ATOMS: atom_id res chain seq x y z
N MET A 1 -12.99 -5.79 -1.85
CA MET A 1 -12.84 -4.39 -1.43
C MET A 1 -13.61 -3.47 -2.35
N SER A 2 -14.43 -2.56 -1.81
CA SER A 2 -15.29 -1.66 -2.59
C SER A 2 -14.61 -0.33 -2.93
N PRO A 3 -15.04 0.37 -3.99
CA PRO A 3 -14.63 1.76 -4.23
C PRO A 3 -15.01 2.63 -3.01
N GLY A 4 -14.05 3.33 -2.42
CA GLY A 4 -14.21 4.08 -1.16
C GLY A 4 -13.63 3.38 0.08
N ASP A 5 -13.21 2.12 -0.03
CA ASP A 5 -12.46 1.41 1.01
C ASP A 5 -11.07 2.05 1.20
N PRO A 6 -10.70 2.51 2.41
CA PRO A 6 -9.41 3.15 2.67
C PRO A 6 -8.22 2.24 2.35
N VAL A 7 -8.35 0.93 2.53
CA VAL A 7 -7.30 -0.04 2.16
C VAL A 7 -7.10 -0.06 0.65
N ALA A 8 -8.19 -0.14 -0.11
CA ALA A 8 -8.15 -0.13 -1.58
C ALA A 8 -7.56 1.18 -2.11
N ALA A 9 -7.92 2.31 -1.49
CA ALA A 9 -7.40 3.62 -1.87
C ALA A 9 -5.88 3.73 -1.64
N ALA A 10 -5.36 3.24 -0.51
CA ALA A 10 -3.92 3.21 -0.23
C ALA A 10 -3.17 2.30 -1.23
N VAL A 11 -3.68 1.10 -1.49
CA VAL A 11 -3.11 0.16 -2.48
C VAL A 11 -3.04 0.80 -3.87
N ALA A 12 -4.09 1.50 -4.28
CA ALA A 12 -4.14 2.19 -5.57
C ALA A 12 -3.12 3.35 -5.65
N ARG A 13 -2.97 4.13 -4.56
CA ARG A 13 -1.98 5.22 -4.51
C ARG A 13 -0.54 4.71 -4.55
N ILE A 14 -0.23 3.63 -3.84
CA ILE A 14 1.08 2.98 -3.93
C ILE A 14 1.35 2.46 -5.35
N GLN A 15 0.36 1.79 -5.96
CA GLN A 15 0.47 1.29 -7.34
C GLN A 15 0.75 2.42 -8.34
N ALA A 16 -0.01 3.50 -8.28
CA ALA A 16 0.17 4.63 -9.18
C ALA A 16 1.51 5.35 -8.98
N ALA A 17 2.02 5.44 -7.74
CA ALA A 17 3.34 5.97 -7.47
C ALA A 17 4.46 5.08 -8.03
N TRP A 18 4.28 3.76 -7.95
CA TRP A 18 5.21 2.79 -8.52
C TRP A 18 5.24 2.84 -10.06
N GLU A 19 4.07 2.82 -10.71
CA GLU A 19 3.94 2.93 -12.17
C GLU A 19 4.49 4.25 -12.71
N GLY A 20 4.29 5.34 -11.96
CA GLY A 20 4.85 6.65 -12.28
C GLY A 20 6.35 6.80 -11.98
N GLY A 21 7.02 5.75 -11.49
CA GLY A 21 8.44 5.79 -11.15
C GLY A 21 8.81 6.77 -10.03
N ARG A 22 7.87 7.06 -9.12
CA ARG A 22 8.03 8.06 -8.04
C ARG A 22 8.52 7.47 -6.72
N ILE A 23 8.53 6.14 -6.58
CA ILE A 23 8.98 5.44 -5.38
C ILE A 23 9.92 4.29 -5.72
N CYS A 24 10.72 3.86 -4.74
CA CYS A 24 11.56 2.68 -4.87
C CYS A 24 10.72 1.42 -5.19
N ARG A 25 11.10 0.70 -6.26
CA ARG A 25 10.39 -0.50 -6.75
C ARG A 25 10.21 -1.58 -5.68
N LEU A 26 11.29 -1.94 -4.97
CA LEU A 26 11.27 -3.06 -4.03
C LEU A 26 10.45 -2.70 -2.77
N SER A 27 10.70 -1.52 -2.20
CA SER A 27 9.93 -1.03 -1.06
C SER A 27 8.45 -0.88 -1.43
N GLY A 28 8.13 -0.21 -2.54
CA GLY A 28 6.75 -0.02 -3.00
C GLY A 28 5.99 -1.34 -3.17
N ALA A 29 6.62 -2.35 -3.79
CA ALA A 29 6.00 -3.67 -3.96
C ALA A 29 5.70 -4.36 -2.62
N GLY A 30 6.67 -4.33 -1.68
CA GLY A 30 6.50 -4.92 -0.35
C GLY A 30 5.41 -4.21 0.47
N LEU A 31 5.39 -2.88 0.45
CA LEU A 31 4.38 -2.10 1.17
C LEU A 31 2.99 -2.23 0.57
N ARG A 32 2.88 -2.33 -0.76
CA ARG A 32 1.60 -2.65 -1.43
C ARG A 32 1.09 -4.04 -1.00
N ALA A 33 1.97 -5.03 -0.96
CA ALA A 33 1.61 -6.37 -0.50
C ALA A 33 1.14 -6.38 0.96
N ARG A 34 1.81 -5.60 1.83
CA ARG A 34 1.41 -5.40 3.23
C ARG A 34 0.01 -4.80 3.36
N ALA A 35 -0.30 -3.76 2.59
CA ALA A 35 -1.63 -3.14 2.61
C ALA A 35 -2.72 -4.11 2.10
N LEU A 36 -2.45 -4.87 1.05
CA LEU A 36 -3.35 -5.92 0.57
C LEU A 36 -3.62 -6.99 1.63
N GLU A 37 -2.59 -7.43 2.36
CA GLU A 37 -2.74 -8.41 3.42
C GLU A 37 -3.58 -7.89 4.58
N ALA A 38 -3.44 -6.60 4.94
CA ALA A 38 -4.30 -5.98 5.94
C ALA A 38 -5.79 -6.04 5.54
N GLY A 39 -6.09 -5.82 4.25
CA GLY A 39 -7.44 -5.99 3.70
C GLY A 39 -7.95 -7.43 3.81
N ARG A 40 -7.12 -8.42 3.48
CA ARG A 40 -7.49 -9.85 3.62
C ARG A 40 -7.75 -10.24 5.07
N LEU A 41 -6.90 -9.81 6.00
CA LEU A 41 -7.05 -10.09 7.42
C LEU A 41 -8.31 -9.44 8.00
N ARG A 42 -8.67 -8.24 7.53
CA ARG A 42 -9.97 -7.63 7.85
C ARG A 42 -11.13 -8.45 7.31
N ASP A 43 -11.07 -8.84 6.05
CA ASP A 43 -12.14 -9.62 5.41
C ASP A 43 -12.32 -10.99 6.08
N ALA A 44 -11.25 -11.54 6.67
CA ALA A 44 -11.25 -12.75 7.50
C ALA A 44 -11.67 -12.53 8.98
N GLY A 45 -11.95 -11.29 9.39
CA GLY A 45 -12.34 -10.95 10.76
C GLY A 45 -11.20 -10.92 11.79
N VAL A 46 -9.94 -10.99 11.36
CA VAL A 46 -8.74 -10.95 12.23
C VAL A 46 -8.40 -9.51 12.64
N LEU A 47 -8.55 -8.55 11.72
CA LEU A 47 -8.37 -7.13 11.99
C LEU A 47 -9.69 -6.39 11.96
N SER A 48 -9.84 -5.39 12.83
CA SER A 48 -10.94 -4.42 12.69
C SER A 48 -10.77 -3.59 11.40
N PRO A 49 -11.86 -3.02 10.85
CA PRO A 49 -11.77 -2.13 9.70
C PRO A 49 -10.81 -0.95 9.92
N GLU A 50 -10.83 -0.35 11.12
CA GLU A 50 -9.94 0.74 11.50
C GLU A 50 -8.48 0.30 11.56
N ALA A 51 -8.19 -0.85 12.16
CA ALA A 51 -6.82 -1.38 12.24
C ALA A 51 -6.25 -1.65 10.83
N ALA A 52 -7.04 -2.25 9.94
CA ALA A 52 -6.63 -2.49 8.57
C ALA A 52 -6.38 -1.19 7.79
N ALA A 53 -7.25 -0.17 7.98
CA ALA A 53 -7.06 1.15 7.40
C ALA A 53 -5.76 1.81 7.92
N GLY A 54 -5.49 1.72 9.21
CA GLY A 54 -4.25 2.24 9.82
C GLY A 54 -2.99 1.56 9.28
N VAL A 55 -3.01 0.22 9.12
CA VAL A 55 -1.88 -0.51 8.51
C VAL A 55 -1.68 -0.11 7.05
N ALA A 56 -2.76 0.05 6.28
CA ALA A 56 -2.68 0.46 4.88
C ALA A 56 -2.13 1.89 4.74
N ALA A 57 -2.57 2.83 5.58
CA ALA A 57 -2.07 4.20 5.61
C ALA A 57 -0.58 4.26 6.02
N ALA A 58 -0.17 3.48 7.02
CA ALA A 58 1.24 3.38 7.41
C ALA A 58 2.10 2.81 6.28
N ALA A 59 1.61 1.79 5.57
CA ALA A 59 2.30 1.22 4.43
C ALA A 59 2.45 2.22 3.28
N GLU A 60 1.40 3.00 3.00
CA GLU A 60 1.45 4.08 2.02
C GLU A 60 2.49 5.15 2.40
N ASN A 61 2.45 5.64 3.64
CA ASN A 61 3.40 6.66 4.11
C ASN A 61 4.85 6.20 3.96
N VAL A 62 5.15 4.96 4.35
CA VAL A 62 6.49 4.39 4.19
C VAL A 62 6.83 4.25 2.71
N ALA A 63 5.93 3.72 1.87
CA ALA A 63 6.19 3.57 0.44
C ALA A 63 6.54 4.91 -0.23
N LEU A 64 5.80 5.98 0.10
CA LEU A 64 5.98 7.31 -0.46
C LEU A 64 7.21 8.05 0.09
N ALA A 65 7.81 7.58 1.19
CA ALA A 65 9.01 8.18 1.77
C ALA A 65 10.32 7.73 1.10
N PHE A 66 10.30 6.63 0.33
CA PHE A 66 11.50 6.10 -0.34
C PHE A 66 11.53 6.48 -1.83
N GLU A 67 12.40 7.42 -2.17
CA GLU A 67 12.67 7.80 -3.56
C GLU A 67 13.25 6.63 -4.39
N PRO A 68 13.06 6.63 -5.72
CA PRO A 68 13.70 5.66 -6.59
C PRO A 68 15.23 5.75 -6.51
N LEU A 69 15.92 4.61 -6.50
CA LEU A 69 17.39 4.53 -6.51
C LEU A 69 18.03 4.85 -7.88
N GLY A 70 17.28 5.53 -8.76
CA GLY A 70 17.60 5.69 -10.17
C GLY A 70 17.07 4.56 -11.05
N ALA A 71 17.00 4.81 -12.36
CA ALA A 71 16.49 3.84 -13.33
C ALA A 71 17.46 2.66 -13.48
N ARG A 72 17.15 1.52 -12.86
CA ARG A 72 17.59 0.25 -13.45
C ARG A 72 16.71 0.04 -14.69
N ARG A 73 17.29 0.28 -15.86
CA ARG A 73 16.75 -0.18 -17.14
C ARG A 73 16.54 -1.68 -17.11
#